data_AF-A0A6B1BH83-F1
#
_entry.id   AF-A0A6B1BH83-F1
#
_cell.length_a   1.000
_cell.length_b   1.000
_cell.length_c   1.000
_cell.angle_alpha   90.00
_cell.angle_beta   90.00
_cell.angle_gamma   90.00
#
_symmetry.space_group_name_H-M   'P 1'
#
loop_
_entity.id
_entity.type
_entity.pdbx_description
1 polymer ?
#
loop_
_entity_poly.entity_id
_entity_poly.type
_entity_poly.pdbx_seq_one_letter_code
_entity_poly.pdbx_strand_id
1 'polypeptide(L)' 'MKISYDREVDALYICFQETTVTTKHLEDGIALDYNEANRLSGIEILDASKWLESQLTLE' A
#
# COMPACT_ATOMS: atom_id res chain seq x y z
N MET A 1 1.52 12.43 -6.28
CA MET A 1 0.91 11.11 -6.06
C MET A 1 1.38 10.17 -7.15
N LYS A 2 1.94 9.01 -6.77
CA LYS A 2 2.39 7.94 -7.66
C LYS A 2 1.77 6.62 -7.18
N ILE A 3 1.38 5.77 -8.12
CA ILE A 3 0.88 4.43 -7.84
C ILE A 3 1.76 3.48 -8.64
N SER A 4 2.36 2.49 -7.99
CA SER A 4 3.22 1.49 -8.60
C SER A 4 2.76 0.11 -8.18
N TYR A 5 2.66 -0.79 -9.16
CA TYR A 5 2.35 -2.18 -8.93
C TYR A 5 3.44 -3.03 -9.57
N ASP A 6 4.11 -3.84 -8.76
CA ASP A 6 5.07 -4.82 -9.20
C ASP A 6 4.38 -6.19 -9.33
N ARG A 7 4.29 -6.67 -10.58
CA ARG A 7 3.65 -7.96 -10.89
C ARG A 7 4.52 -9.16 -10.53
N GLU A 8 5.84 -9.00 -10.48
CA GLU A 8 6.75 -10.11 -10.19
C GLU A 8 6.60 -10.58 -8.75
N VAL A 9 6.35 -9.64 -7.84
CA VAL A 9 6.21 -9.89 -6.40
C VAL A 9 4.79 -9.63 -5.85
N ASP A 10 3.83 -9.30 -6.72
CA ASP A 10 2.43 -8.96 -6.36
C ASP A 10 2.34 -7.89 -5.25
N ALA A 11 3.04 -6.77 -5.44
CA ALA A 11 3.12 -5.68 -4.47
C ALA A 11 2.58 -4.36 -5.05
N LEU A 12 1.64 -3.73 -4.35
CA LEU A 12 1.09 -2.42 -4.67
C LEU A 12 1.63 -1.39 -3.68
N TYR A 13 2.15 -0.28 -4.22
CA TYR A 13 2.54 0.88 -3.43
C TYR A 13 1.85 2.14 -3.94
N ILE A 14 1.25 2.88 -3.02
CA ILE A 14 0.61 4.18 -3.26
C ILE A 14 1.43 5.22 -2.51
N CYS A 15 2.11 6.09 -3.24
CA CYS A 15 2.92 7.17 -2.69
C CYS A 15 2.20 8.52 -2.83
N PHE A 16 1.85 9.13 -1.71
CA PHE A 16 1.29 10.48 -1.68
C PHE A 16 2.39 11.54 -1.75
N GLN A 17 3.50 11.31 -1.03
CA GLN A 17 4.66 12.21 -0.93
C GLN A 17 5.97 11.41 -0.82
N GLU A 18 6.95 11.73 -1.67
CA GLU A 18 8.30 11.16 -1.57
C GLU A 18 9.08 11.88 -0.45
N THR A 19 9.32 11.17 0.64
CA THR A 19 10.02 11.69 1.82
C THR A 19 10.53 10.54 2.67
N THR A 20 11.31 10.84 3.71
CA THR A 20 11.66 9.86 4.73
C THR A 20 10.44 9.53 5.55
N VAL A 21 10.18 8.24 5.73
CA VAL A 21 8.97 7.75 6.38
C VAL A 21 9.32 6.78 7.50
N THR A 22 8.40 6.71 8.47
CA THR A 22 8.32 5.62 9.44
C THR A 22 7.18 4.71 9.02
N THR A 23 7.52 3.46 8.71
CA THR A 23 6.56 2.43 8.33
C THR A 23 5.90 1.82 9.57
N LYS A 24 4.58 1.66 9.52
CA LYS A 24 3.79 0.96 10.53
C LYS A 24 3.01 -0.16 9.86
N HIS A 25 3.22 -1.38 10.31
CA HIS A 25 2.42 -2.53 9.89
C HIS A 25 1.04 -2.44 10.52
N LEU A 26 -0.01 -2.45 9.69
CA LEU A 26 -1.40 -2.47 10.15
C LEU A 26 -1.86 -3.91 10.36
N GLU A 27 -1.55 -4.78 9.40
CA GLU A 27 -1.79 -6.22 9.42
C GLU A 27 -0.79 -6.92 8.49
N ASP A 28 -0.83 -8.25 8.47
CA ASP A 28 0.03 -9.04 7.59
C ASP A 28 -0.23 -8.67 6.12
N GLY A 29 0.81 -8.12 5.47
CA GLY A 29 0.74 -7.67 4.10
C GLY A 29 0.24 -6.24 3.88
N ILE A 30 -0.08 -5.47 4.93
CA ILE A 30 -0.43 -4.03 4.79
C ILE A 30 0.44 -3.17 5.71
N ALA A 31 1.10 -2.18 5.12
CA ALA A 31 1.91 -1.20 5.84
C ALA A 31 1.56 0.24 5.44
N LEU A 32 1.64 1.15 6.41
CA LEU A 32 1.38 2.57 6.24
C LEU A 32 2.64 3.37 6.56
N ASP A 33 2.99 4.27 5.64
CA ASP A 33 4.17 5.12 5.77
C ASP A 33 3.79 6.51 6.24
N TYR A 34 4.39 6.95 7.34
CA TYR A 34 4.16 8.27 7.94
C TYR A 34 5.40 9.14 7.86
N ASN A 35 5.25 10.40 7.46
CA ASN A 35 6.36 11.37 7.55
C ASN A 35 6.57 11.87 8.99
N GLU A 36 7.59 12.71 9.18
CA GLU A 36 7.94 13.29 10.48
C GLU A 36 6.81 14.09 11.15
N ALA A 37 5.89 14.67 10.37
CA ALA A 37 4.70 15.36 10.87
C ALA A 37 3.55 14.39 11.22
N ASN A 38 3.82 13.08 11.23
CA ASN A 38 2.87 12.00 11.46
C ASN A 38 1.69 12.02 10.46
N ARG A 39 1.94 12.47 9.22
CA ARG A 39 0.98 12.45 8.11
C ARG A 39 1.26 11.28 7.19
N LEU A 40 0.19 10.65 6.70
CA LEU A 40 0.27 9.54 5.77
C LEU A 40 0.95 9.98 4.47
N SER A 41 2.04 9.31 4.13
CA SER A 41 2.89 9.58 2.96
C SER A 41 2.89 8.42 1.97
N GLY A 42 2.59 7.20 2.42
CA GLY A 42 2.45 6.04 1.55
C GLY A 42 1.63 4.90 2.14
N ILE A 43 1.23 3.97 1.29
CA ILE A 43 0.57 2.70 1.63
C ILE A 43 1.22 1.60 0.80
N GLU A 44 1.63 0.53 1.47
CA GLU A 44 2.15 -0.70 0.85
C GLU A 44 1.17 -1.85 1.12
N ILE A 45 0.86 -2.62 0.06
CA ILE A 45 0.02 -3.81 0.11
C ILE A 45 0.76 -4.94 -0.62
N LEU A 46 1.08 -6.00 0.10
CA LEU A 46 1.61 -7.26 -0.43
C LEU A 46 0.47 -8.21 -0.79
N ASP A 47 0.73 -9.13 -1.72
CA ASP A 47 -0.28 -10.00 -2.31
C ASP A 47 -1.51 -9.20 -2.80
N ALA A 48 -1.27 -8.03 -3.42
CA ALA A 48 -2.30 -7.03 -3.71
C ALA A 48 -3.47 -7.62 -4.52
N SER A 49 -3.20 -8.58 -5.41
CA SER A 49 -4.23 -9.27 -6.17
C SER A 49 -5.26 -10.01 -5.30
N LYS A 50 -4.84 -10.64 -4.19
CA LYS A 50 -5.71 -11.39 -3.29
C LYS A 50 -6.72 -10.50 -2.56
N TRP A 51 -6.35 -9.25 -2.30
CA TRP A 51 -7.25 -8.27 -1.67
C TRP A 51 -8.40 -7.83 -2.60
N LEU A 52 -8.20 -7.91 -3.92
CA LEU A 52 -9.21 -7.56 -4.92
C LEU A 52 -10.23 -8.68 -5.17
N GLU A 53 -9.89 -9.93 -4.87
CA GLU A 53 -10.75 -11.08 -5.12
C GLU A 53 -12.06 -11.06 -4.28
N SER A 54 -12.15 -10.25 -3.21
CA SER A 54 -13.31 -10.27 -2.30
C SER A 54 -14.54 -9.43 -2.71
N GLN A 55 -14.55 -8.75 -3.87
CA GLN A 55 -15.63 -7.79 -4.21
C GLN A 55 -16.16 -7.84 -5.66
N LEU A 56 -15.98 -8.94 -6.40
CA LEU A 56 -16.64 -9.12 -7.70
C LEU A 56 -17.71 -10.23 -7.65
N THR A 57 -18.69 -10.09 -6.77
CA THR A 57 -20.05 -10.58 -7.11
C THR A 57 -20.65 -9.60 -8.10
N LEU A 58 -20.50 -9.91 -9.39
CA LEU A 58 -21.28 -9.28 -10.45
C LEU A 58 -22.71 -9.80 -10.31
N GLU A 59 -23.62 -8.97 -9.80
CA GLU A 59 -25.07 -9.10 -10.06
C GLU A 59 -25.41 -8.52 -11.44
#